data_AF-A0A9X3AFU4-F1
#
_entry.id   AF-A0A9X3AFU4-F1
#
_cell.length_a   1.000
_cell.length_b   1.000
_cell.length_c   1.000
_cell.angle_alpha   90.00
_cell.angle_beta   90.00
_cell.angle_gamma   90.00
#
_symmetry.space_group_name_H-M   'P 1'
#
loop_
_entity.id
_entity.type
_entity.pdbx_description
1 polymer ?
#
loop_
_entity_poly.entity_id
_entity_poly.type
_entity_poly.pdbx_seq_one_letter_code
_entity_poly.pdbx_strand_id
1 'polypeptide(L)'
;MSERWEEAVIETAELLIAAARTLTAEAAQAERDRRLTETGLTAVRASGAFALSAPRDCGGVDADLTTRVRVLAELGRTCPSTAWVVATTAETKIALQTVLSGRVRSEVFDDPDAVMCAAGPGRCGARRPASQRALELRLGM
;
A
#
# COMPACT_ATOMS: atom_id res chain seq x y z
N MET A 1 18.61 -1.46 25.18
CA MET A 1 17.96 -0.70 24.07
C MET A 1 18.11 -1.41 22.74
N SER A 2 19.24 -2.10 22.49
CA SER A 2 19.44 -3.02 21.35
C SER A 2 18.49 -4.23 21.37
N GLU A 3 18.37 -4.92 22.51
CA GLU A 3 17.57 -6.17 22.60
C GLU A 3 16.07 -5.96 22.29
N ARG A 4 15.46 -4.89 22.81
CA ARG A 4 14.05 -4.57 22.50
C ARG A 4 13.79 -4.21 21.04
N TRP A 5 14.80 -3.69 20.34
CA TRP A 5 14.68 -3.36 18.92
C TRP A 5 14.84 -4.61 18.06
N GLU A 6 15.77 -5.50 18.42
CA GLU A 6 15.95 -6.79 17.77
C GLU A 6 14.70 -7.67 17.90
N GLU A 7 14.10 -7.74 19.10
CA GLU A 7 12.86 -8.48 19.36
C GLU A 7 11.69 -7.96 18.50
N ALA A 8 11.50 -6.64 18.41
CA ALA A 8 10.44 -6.04 17.60
C ALA A 8 10.62 -6.29 16.09
N VAL A 9 11.88 -6.28 15.61
CA VAL A 9 12.18 -6.58 14.20
C VAL A 9 11.93 -8.06 13.90
N ILE A 10 12.30 -8.97 14.81
CA ILE A 10 12.06 -10.41 14.68
C ILE A 10 10.56 -10.68 14.66
N GLU A 11 9.80 -10.12 15.61
CA GLU A 11 8.35 -10.27 15.69
C GLU A 11 7.67 -9.78 14.39
N THR A 12 8.05 -8.61 13.89
CA THR A 12 7.52 -8.08 12.63
C THR A 12 7.83 -9.00 11.44
N ALA A 13 9.05 -9.54 11.37
CA ALA A 13 9.45 -10.47 10.32
C ALA A 13 8.67 -11.79 10.40
N GLU A 14 8.48 -12.33 11.59
CA GLU A 14 7.69 -13.56 11.82
C GLU A 14 6.22 -13.38 11.40
N LEU A 15 5.62 -12.24 11.72
CA LEU A 15 4.25 -11.94 11.32
C LEU A 15 4.11 -11.77 9.80
N LEU A 16 5.09 -11.14 9.14
CA LEU A 16 5.12 -11.06 7.68
C LEU A 16 5.30 -12.44 7.02
N ILE A 17 6.13 -13.32 7.59
CA ILE A 17 6.29 -14.70 7.13
C ILE A 17 4.98 -15.49 7.32
N ALA A 18 4.30 -15.33 8.45
CA ALA A 18 3.02 -15.96 8.72
C ALA A 18 1.94 -15.49 7.72
N ALA A 19 1.90 -14.18 7.43
CA ALA A 19 1.03 -13.62 6.40
C ALA A 19 1.34 -14.23 5.02
N ALA A 20 2.60 -14.25 4.60
CA ALA A 20 3.03 -14.81 3.32
C ALA A 20 2.59 -16.28 3.14
N ARG A 21 2.74 -17.11 4.19
CA ARG A 21 2.27 -18.51 4.20
C ARG A 21 0.77 -18.61 4.01
N THR A 22 0.01 -17.78 4.74
CA THR A 22 -1.46 -17.74 4.65
C THR A 22 -1.90 -17.31 3.26
N LEU A 23 -1.30 -16.25 2.71
CA LEU A 23 -1.61 -15.75 1.37
C LEU A 23 -1.35 -16.78 0.28
N THR A 24 -0.28 -17.57 0.42
CA THR A 24 0.02 -18.67 -0.50
C THR A 24 -1.08 -19.73 -0.49
N ALA A 25 -1.57 -20.10 0.70
CA ALA A 25 -2.65 -21.09 0.85
C ALA A 25 -4.00 -20.57 0.30
N GLU A 26 -4.26 -19.27 0.45
CA GLU A 26 -5.52 -18.64 0.06
C GLU A 26 -5.56 -18.19 -1.41
N ALA A 27 -4.42 -18.17 -2.12
CA ALA A 27 -4.28 -17.57 -3.45
C ALA A 27 -5.29 -18.11 -4.47
N ALA A 28 -5.50 -19.43 -4.51
CA ALA A 28 -6.43 -20.05 -5.44
C ALA A 28 -7.89 -19.68 -5.15
N GLN A 29 -8.25 -19.49 -3.87
CA GLN A 29 -9.58 -19.05 -3.48
C GLN A 29 -9.78 -17.57 -3.83
N ALA A 30 -8.79 -16.73 -3.54
CA ALA A 30 -8.84 -15.31 -3.87
C ALA A 30 -9.01 -15.07 -5.39
N GLU A 31 -8.34 -15.87 -6.22
CA GLU A 31 -8.49 -15.83 -7.68
C GLU A 31 -9.92 -16.19 -8.11
N ARG A 32 -10.49 -17.29 -7.57
CA ARG A 32 -11.87 -17.71 -7.87
C ARG A 32 -12.89 -16.64 -7.47
N ASP A 33 -12.72 -16.05 -6.29
CA ASP A 33 -13.64 -15.05 -5.74
C ASP A 33 -13.46 -13.68 -6.40
N ARG A 34 -12.36 -13.49 -7.14
CA ARG A 34 -11.91 -12.19 -7.67
C ARG A 34 -11.83 -11.13 -6.58
N ARG A 35 -11.45 -11.55 -5.38
CA ARG A 35 -11.37 -10.73 -4.16
C ARG A 35 -10.42 -11.40 -3.18
N LEU A 36 -9.74 -10.60 -2.35
CA LEU A 36 -8.96 -11.14 -1.24
C LEU A 36 -9.88 -11.88 -0.26
N THR A 37 -9.40 -13.00 0.28
CA THR A 37 -10.13 -13.75 1.30
C THR A 37 -10.05 -13.04 2.65
N GLU A 38 -11.04 -13.24 3.52
CA GLU A 38 -11.02 -12.66 4.88
C GLU A 38 -9.84 -13.19 5.70
N THR A 39 -9.47 -14.46 5.51
CA THR A 39 -8.30 -15.07 6.14
C THR A 39 -7.02 -14.36 5.71
N GLY A 40 -6.86 -14.10 4.40
CA GLY A 40 -5.72 -13.36 3.88
C GLY A 40 -5.66 -11.92 4.40
N LEU A 41 -6.79 -11.21 4.41
CA LEU A 41 -6.89 -9.85 4.96
C LEU A 41 -6.53 -9.80 6.44
N THR A 42 -7.01 -10.76 7.23
CA THR A 42 -6.73 -10.86 8.66
C THR A 42 -5.23 -11.10 8.91
N ALA A 43 -4.61 -11.99 8.14
CA ALA A 43 -3.18 -12.26 8.27
C ALA A 43 -2.31 -11.04 7.90
N VAL A 44 -2.72 -10.26 6.90
CA VAL A 44 -2.02 -9.03 6.48
C VAL A 44 -2.21 -7.89 7.50
N ARG A 45 -3.38 -7.80 8.15
CA ARG A 45 -3.59 -6.90 9.29
C ARG A 45 -2.68 -7.27 10.45
N ALA A 46 -2.64 -8.55 10.81
CA ALA A 46 -1.82 -9.04 11.92
C ALA A 46 -0.31 -8.79 11.71
N SER A 47 0.16 -8.65 10.46
CA SER A 47 1.55 -8.32 10.17
C SER A 47 1.88 -6.82 10.20
N GLY A 48 0.90 -5.95 10.46
CA GLY A 48 1.08 -4.49 10.46
C GLY A 48 1.32 -3.92 9.05
N ALA A 49 1.12 -4.72 7.99
CA ALA A 49 1.38 -4.28 6.63
C ALA A 49 0.47 -3.12 6.20
N PHE A 50 -0.76 -3.03 6.72
CA PHE A 50 -1.63 -1.88 6.44
C PHE A 50 -1.21 -0.61 7.18
N ALA A 51 -0.62 -0.72 8.38
CA ALA A 51 -0.06 0.40 9.15
C ALA A 51 1.31 0.91 8.67
N LEU A 52 1.89 0.28 7.65
CA LEU A 52 3.27 0.50 7.19
C LEU A 52 3.60 1.96 6.85
N SER A 53 2.63 2.73 6.33
CA SER A 53 2.81 4.15 6.00
C SER A 53 1.91 5.08 6.81
N ALA A 54 1.25 4.57 7.85
CA ALA A 54 0.49 5.42 8.76
C ALA A 54 1.46 6.26 9.64
N PRO A 55 1.06 7.48 10.07
CA PRO A 55 1.88 8.32 10.94
C PRO A 55 2.23 7.64 12.27
N ARG A 56 3.46 7.86 12.77
CA ARG A 56 3.89 7.32 14.08
C ARG A 56 3.06 7.83 15.25
N ASP A 57 2.66 9.10 15.20
CA ASP A 57 1.80 9.74 16.20
C ASP A 57 0.35 9.23 16.18
N CYS A 58 -0.02 8.44 15.15
CA CYS A 58 -1.30 7.75 15.04
C CYS A 58 -1.15 6.22 15.16
N GLY A 59 -0.06 5.73 15.73
CA GLY A 59 0.18 4.29 15.94
C GLY A 59 0.67 3.52 14.70
N GLY A 60 1.03 4.24 13.64
CA GLY A 60 1.62 3.67 12.43
C GLY A 60 3.14 3.51 12.49
N VAL A 61 3.71 2.88 11.46
CA VAL A 61 5.16 2.65 11.36
C VAL A 61 5.90 3.83 10.74
N ASP A 62 5.25 4.56 9.83
CA ASP A 62 5.85 5.58 8.98
C ASP A 62 7.18 5.10 8.37
N ALA A 63 7.10 4.00 7.62
CA ALA A 63 8.25 3.33 7.03
C ALA A 63 8.80 4.10 5.82
N ASP A 64 10.12 4.11 5.70
CA ASP A 64 10.79 4.66 4.53
C ASP A 64 10.48 3.87 3.25
N LEU A 65 10.80 4.45 2.09
CA LEU A 65 10.54 3.84 0.79
C LEU A 65 11.20 2.45 0.65
N THR A 66 12.43 2.30 1.11
CA THR A 66 13.19 1.04 1.00
C THR A 66 12.49 -0.09 1.75
N THR A 67 12.07 0.18 2.97
CA THR A 67 11.34 -0.75 3.83
C THR A 67 10.00 -1.11 3.20
N ARG A 68 9.25 -0.12 2.70
CA ARG A 68 7.98 -0.34 2.01
C ARG A 68 8.14 -1.25 0.80
N VAL A 69 9.11 -0.96 -0.08
CA VAL A 69 9.37 -1.77 -1.27
C VAL A 69 9.75 -3.21 -0.91
N ARG A 70 10.56 -3.42 0.14
CA ARG A 70 10.91 -4.78 0.58
C ARG A 70 9.70 -5.56 1.06
N VAL A 71 8.87 -4.99 1.94
CA VAL A 71 7.64 -5.63 2.42
C VAL A 71 6.70 -5.96 1.26
N LEU A 72 6.48 -5.01 0.35
CA LEU A 72 5.63 -5.21 -0.82
C LEU A 72 6.17 -6.29 -1.76
N ALA A 73 7.50 -6.38 -1.93
CA ALA A 73 8.12 -7.43 -2.72
C ALA A 73 7.93 -8.82 -2.10
N GLU A 74 8.09 -8.95 -0.77
CA GLU A 74 7.83 -10.22 -0.07
C GLU A 74 6.38 -10.66 -0.21
N LEU A 75 5.43 -9.76 0.03
CA LEU A 75 4.00 -10.04 -0.18
C LEU A 75 3.70 -10.39 -1.64
N GLY A 76 4.30 -9.66 -2.58
CA GLY A 76 4.07 -9.83 -4.02
C GLY A 76 4.52 -11.18 -4.57
N ARG A 77 5.53 -11.81 -3.95
CA ARG A 77 5.95 -13.18 -4.31
C ARG A 77 4.90 -14.24 -3.96
N THR A 78 3.99 -13.96 -3.04
CA THR A 78 2.95 -14.91 -2.59
C THR A 78 1.58 -14.59 -3.18
N CYS A 79 1.14 -13.34 -3.09
CA CYS A 79 -0.12 -12.88 -3.65
C CYS A 79 0.03 -11.44 -4.18
N PRO A 80 0.21 -11.27 -5.50
CA PRO A 80 0.35 -9.94 -6.12
C PRO A 80 -0.82 -9.01 -5.86
N SER A 81 -2.05 -9.53 -5.86
CA SER A 81 -3.26 -8.74 -5.57
C SER A 81 -3.25 -8.17 -4.15
N THR A 82 -2.79 -8.94 -3.17
CA THR A 82 -2.65 -8.47 -1.79
C THR A 82 -1.59 -7.38 -1.69
N ALA A 83 -0.42 -7.61 -2.28
CA ALA A 83 0.65 -6.62 -2.32
C ALA A 83 0.18 -5.30 -2.97
N TRP A 84 -0.64 -5.38 -4.02
CA TRP A 84 -1.25 -4.21 -4.64
C TRP A 84 -2.16 -3.44 -3.67
N VAL A 85 -3.05 -4.11 -2.94
CA VAL A 85 -3.94 -3.46 -1.96
C VAL A 85 -3.16 -2.79 -0.82
N VAL A 86 -2.09 -3.43 -0.35
CA VAL A 86 -1.18 -2.84 0.65
C VAL A 86 -0.45 -1.64 0.07
N ALA A 87 0.04 -1.71 -1.17
CA ALA A 87 0.72 -0.61 -1.85
C ALA A 87 -0.21 0.60 -2.05
N THR A 88 -1.45 0.39 -2.51
CA THR A 88 -2.41 1.47 -2.68
C THR A 88 -2.80 2.10 -1.35
N THR A 89 -2.92 1.29 -0.30
CA THR A 89 -3.16 1.79 1.07
C THR A 89 -2.00 2.66 1.53
N ALA A 90 -0.76 2.17 1.40
CA ALA A 90 0.45 2.91 1.77
C ALA A 90 0.54 4.26 1.07
N GLU A 91 0.39 4.29 -0.26
CA GLU A 91 0.47 5.51 -1.05
C GLU A 91 -0.68 6.47 -0.75
N THR A 92 -1.89 5.96 -0.52
CA THR A 92 -3.03 6.80 -0.11
C THR A 92 -2.76 7.48 1.22
N LYS A 93 -2.20 6.75 2.20
CA LYS A 93 -1.85 7.30 3.51
C LYS A 93 -0.78 8.39 3.39
N ILE A 94 0.23 8.19 2.55
CA ILE A 94 1.27 9.20 2.29
C ILE A 94 0.64 10.46 1.68
N ALA A 95 -0.21 10.30 0.66
CA ALA A 95 -0.89 11.43 0.04
C ALA A 95 -1.74 12.20 1.07
N LEU A 96 -2.57 11.50 1.85
CA LEU A 96 -3.42 12.11 2.87
C LEU A 96 -2.63 12.84 3.97
N GLN A 97 -1.47 12.30 4.37
CA GLN A 97 -0.60 12.97 5.34
C GLN A 97 -0.06 14.32 4.85
N THR A 98 0.12 14.48 3.54
CA THR A 98 0.63 15.74 2.96
C THR A 98 -0.45 16.80 2.79
N VAL A 99 -1.73 16.42 2.73
CA VAL A 99 -2.84 17.34 2.45
C VAL A 99 -3.74 17.59 3.67
N LEU A 100 -3.82 16.66 4.61
CA LEU A 100 -4.67 16.77 5.81
C LEU A 100 -3.88 17.35 6.99
N SER A 101 -4.58 18.13 7.83
CA SER A 101 -4.04 18.70 9.06
C SER A 101 -5.07 18.71 10.19
N GLY A 102 -4.59 18.92 11.43
CA GLY A 102 -5.41 19.05 12.62
C GLY A 102 -6.32 17.84 12.87
N ARG A 103 -7.56 18.12 13.27
CA ARG A 103 -8.55 17.12 13.66
C ARG A 103 -8.90 16.14 12.53
N VAL A 104 -8.93 16.60 11.28
CA VAL A 104 -9.27 15.74 10.14
C VAL A 104 -8.19 14.69 9.92
N ARG A 105 -6.91 15.07 10.07
CA ARG A 105 -5.81 14.09 10.01
C ARG A 105 -5.96 13.05 11.11
N SER A 106 -6.19 13.44 12.36
CA SER A 106 -6.32 12.47 13.47
C SER A 106 -7.51 11.54 13.28
N GLU A 107 -8.66 12.02 12.80
CA GLU A 107 -9.84 11.18 12.55
C GLU A 107 -9.60 10.17 11.41
N VAL A 108 -8.91 10.58 10.34
CA VAL A 108 -8.60 9.68 9.21
C VAL A 108 -7.60 8.58 9.57
N PHE A 109 -6.69 8.85 10.50
CA PHE A 109 -5.64 7.91 10.93
C PHE A 109 -5.92 7.26 12.30
N ASP A 110 -7.14 7.37 12.83
CA ASP A 110 -7.52 6.79 14.13
C ASP A 110 -7.34 5.25 14.15
N ASP A 111 -7.59 4.60 13.01
CA ASP A 111 -7.22 3.21 12.75
C ASP A 111 -6.01 3.16 11.80
N PRO A 112 -4.78 2.89 12.30
CA PRO A 112 -3.60 2.78 11.44
C PRO A 112 -3.68 1.58 10.50
N ASP A 113 -4.51 0.57 10.76
CA ASP A 113 -4.73 -0.59 9.88
C ASP A 113 -5.89 -0.40 8.90
N ALA A 114 -6.52 0.77 8.87
CA ALA A 114 -7.56 1.07 7.90
C ALA A 114 -7.04 0.88 6.47
N VAL A 115 -7.77 0.11 5.67
CA VAL A 115 -7.48 -0.13 4.26
C VAL A 115 -8.00 1.06 3.47
N MET A 116 -7.13 1.67 2.68
CA MET A 116 -7.45 2.91 1.96
C MET A 116 -7.16 2.74 0.48
N CYS A 117 -7.96 3.41 -0.34
CA CYS A 117 -7.72 3.48 -1.77
C CYS A 117 -8.04 4.89 -2.24
N ALA A 118 -7.07 5.52 -2.88
CA ALA A 118 -7.26 6.74 -3.62
C ALA A 118 -6.57 6.61 -4.98
N ALA A 119 -7.20 7.18 -6.00
CA ALA A 119 -6.51 7.47 -7.24
C ALA A 119 -5.91 8.88 -7.10
N GLY A 120 -4.59 9.00 -7.21
CA GLY A 120 -3.96 10.32 -7.33
C GLY A 120 -4.47 11.03 -8.60
N PRO A 121 -4.40 12.37 -8.66
CA PRO A 121 -4.65 13.06 -9.92
C PRO A 121 -3.59 12.58 -10.91
N GLY A 122 -3.97 11.67 -11.80
CA GLY A 122 -3.14 11.36 -12.96
C GLY A 122 -2.80 12.69 -13.61
N ARG A 123 -1.55 12.88 -14.05
CA ARG A 123 -1.33 13.94 -15.03
C ARG A 123 -2.29 13.62 -16.17
N CYS A 124 -3.35 14.41 -16.31
CA CYS A 124 -4.14 14.44 -17.53
C CYS A 124 -3.27 15.10 -18.60
N GLY A 125 -2.14 14.47 -18.90
CA GLY A 125 -1.44 14.72 -20.14
C GLY A 125 -2.35 14.14 -21.20
N ALA A 126 -3.13 14.99 -21.86
CA ALA A 126 -3.78 14.62 -23.09
C ALA A 126 -2.67 14.12 -24.03
N ARG A 127 -2.53 12.81 -24.19
CA ARG A 127 -1.64 12.24 -25.19
C ARG A 127 -2.27 12.61 -26.53
N ARG A 128 -1.79 13.70 -27.13
CA ARG A 128 -2.23 14.09 -28.47
C ARG A 128 -1.82 12.98 -29.44
N PRO A 129 -2.76 12.42 -30.22
CA PRO A 129 -2.42 11.51 -31.30
C PRO A 129 -1.41 12.18 -32.24
N ALA A 130 -0.47 11.41 -32.79
CA ALA A 130 0.51 11.94 -33.74
C ALA A 130 -0.15 12.62 -34.96
N SER A 131 -1.35 12.19 -35.33
CA SER A 131 -2.17 12.79 -36.40
C SER A 131 -2.56 14.24 -36.10
N GLN A 132 -2.84 14.60 -34.84
CA GLN A 132 -3.17 15.97 -34.46
C GLN A 132 -1.94 16.88 -34.55
N ARG A 133 -0.77 16.40 -34.13
CA ARG A 133 0.50 17.13 -34.24
C ARG A 133 0.91 17.37 -35.69
N ALA A 134 0.65 16.40 -36.56
CA ALA A 134 0.89 16.54 -38.00
C ALA A 134 -0.10 17.51 -38.67
N LEU A 135 -1.33 17.62 -38.16
CA LEU A 135 -2.33 18.57 -38.65
C LEU A 135 -1.96 20.01 -38.26
N GLU A 136 -1.54 20.24 -37.01
CA GLU A 136 -1.10 21.57 -36.52
C GLU A 136 0.13 22.07 -37.29
N LEU A 137 1.13 21.20 -37.51
CA LEU A 137 2.31 21.53 -38.34
C LEU A 137 1.97 21.83 -39.80
N ARG A 138 0.90 21.24 -40.34
CA ARG A 138 0.41 21.52 -41.70
C ARG A 138 -0.46 22.78 -41.76
N LEU A 139 -1.09 23.17 -40.65
CA LEU A 139 -1.97 24.32 -40.54
C LEU A 139 -1.26 25.58 -39.99
N GLY A 140 0.01 25.46 -39.57
CA GLY A 140 0.82 26.60 -39.13
C GLY A 140 0.43 27.18 -37.76
N MET A 141 -0.18 26.38 -36.89
CA MET A 141 -0.49 26.75 -35.50
C MET A 141 0.45 26.05 -34.52
#